data_AF-A0A2K9EEL7-F1
#
_entry.id   AF-A0A2K9EEL7-F1
#
_cell.length_a   1.000
_cell.length_b   1.000
_cell.length_c   1.000
_cell.angle_alpha   90.00
_cell.angle_beta   90.00
_cell.angle_gamma   90.00
#
_symmetry.space_group_name_H-M   'P 1'
#
loop_
_entity.id
_entity.type
_entity.pdbx_description
1 polymer ?
#
loop_
_entity_poly.entity_id
_entity_poly.type
_entity_poly.pdbx_seq_one_letter_code
_entity_poly.pdbx_strand_id
1 'polypeptide(L)'
;MIPDLIDKQIKLTKAAVMGGRPQEALDGVEHLVSLLKRDPPDEACAETLQARMAELRGLAQAALAGAQSAAAQMQAIIHSARSLETYDQQGKRKVADTAAAQPRRF
;
A
#
# COMPACT_ATOMS: atom_id res chain seq x y z
N MET A 1 8.97 -0.80 -31.36
CA MET A 1 9.61 -1.30 -30.11
C MET A 1 9.28 -0.43 -28.88
N ILE A 2 8.44 0.60 -28.98
CA ILE A 2 8.05 1.49 -27.86
C ILE A 2 6.86 0.97 -27.00
N PRO A 3 5.89 0.19 -27.53
CA PRO A 3 4.82 -0.39 -26.71
C PRO A 3 5.32 -1.29 -25.56
N ASP A 4 6.43 -2.00 -25.80
CA ASP A 4 7.06 -2.87 -24.81
C ASP A 4 7.69 -2.09 -23.65
N LEU A 5 8.19 -0.88 -23.91
CA LEU A 5 8.74 -0.01 -22.87
C LEU A 5 7.66 0.53 -21.93
N ILE A 6 6.51 0.92 -22.49
CA ILE A 6 5.34 1.35 -21.71
C ILE A 6 4.82 0.18 -20.87
N ASP A 7 4.68 -1.01 -21.46
CA ASP A 7 4.26 -2.23 -20.74
C ASP A 7 5.20 -2.57 -19.58
N LYS A 8 6.51 -2.53 -19.84
CA LYS A 8 7.55 -2.72 -18.81
C LYS A 8 7.43 -1.70 -17.69
N GLN A 9 7.23 -0.42 -18.04
CA GLN A 9 7.12 0.64 -17.04
C GLN A 9 5.88 0.44 -16.15
N ILE A 10 4.73 0.06 -16.74
CA ILE A 10 3.51 -0.27 -15.98
C ILE A 10 3.77 -1.42 -15.00
N LYS A 11 4.45 -2.48 -15.43
CA LYS A 11 4.79 -3.63 -14.57
C LYS A 11 5.69 -3.22 -13.40
N LEU A 12 6.70 -2.37 -13.64
CA LEU A 12 7.59 -1.86 -12.59
C LEU A 12 6.82 -1.01 -11.58
N THR A 13 5.99 -0.08 -12.05
CA THR A 13 5.15 0.76 -11.18
C THR A 13 4.21 -0.09 -10.34
N LYS A 14 3.57 -1.11 -10.94
CA LYS A 14 2.71 -2.06 -10.23
C LYS A 14 3.48 -2.79 -9.12
N ALA A 15 4.68 -3.29 -9.41
CA ALA A 15 5.53 -3.97 -8.43
C ALA A 15 5.97 -3.04 -7.29
N ALA A 16 6.21 -1.75 -7.56
CA ALA A 16 6.52 -0.77 -6.53
C ALA A 16 5.34 -0.51 -5.58
N VAL A 17 4.13 -0.38 -6.14
CA VAL A 17 2.88 -0.24 -5.33
C VAL A 17 2.66 -1.47 -4.45
N MET A 18 2.75 -2.67 -5.02
CA MET A 18 2.58 -3.93 -4.26
C MET A 18 3.65 -4.11 -3.19
N GLY A 19 4.87 -3.65 -3.46
CA GLY A 19 5.98 -3.72 -2.51
C GLY A 19 5.96 -2.64 -1.42
N GLY A 20 4.96 -1.75 -1.39
CA GLY A 20 4.90 -0.66 -0.42
C GLY A 20 6.04 0.35 -0.57
N ARG A 21 6.52 0.58 -1.81
CA ARG A 21 7.61 1.51 -2.14
C ARG A 21 7.03 2.75 -2.83
N PRO A 22 6.49 3.71 -2.04
CA PRO A 22 5.67 4.81 -2.59
C PRO A 22 6.47 5.75 -3.49
N GLN A 23 7.74 6.01 -3.17
CA GLN A 23 8.59 6.87 -3.99
C GLN A 23 8.89 6.24 -5.35
N GLU A 24 9.31 4.97 -5.36
CA GLU A 24 9.55 4.23 -6.62
C GLU A 24 8.28 4.13 -7.47
N ALA A 25 7.11 4.00 -6.84
CA ALA A 25 5.84 3.99 -7.55
C ALA A 25 5.54 5.37 -8.19
N LEU A 26 5.80 6.46 -7.48
CA LEU A 26 5.60 7.81 -7.99
C LEU A 26 6.54 8.10 -9.18
N ASP A 27 7.84 7.83 -9.00
CA ASP A 27 8.84 8.00 -10.06
C ASP A 27 8.46 7.18 -11.30
N GLY A 28 7.92 5.97 -11.09
CA GLY A 28 7.44 5.11 -12.16
C GLY A 28 6.22 5.66 -12.91
N VAL A 29 5.31 6.36 -12.23
CA VAL A 29 4.17 7.06 -12.85
C VAL A 29 4.67 8.27 -13.65
N GLU A 30 5.58 9.07 -13.10
CA GLU A 30 6.14 10.23 -13.79
C GLU A 30 6.87 9.82 -15.08
N HIS A 31 7.65 8.74 -15.00
CA HIS A 31 8.31 8.19 -16.18
C HIS A 31 7.30 7.71 -17.22
N LEU A 32 6.22 7.05 -16.80
CA LEU A 32 5.15 6.63 -17.71
C LEU A 32 4.50 7.84 -18.42
N VAL A 33 4.19 8.91 -17.69
CA VAL A 33 3.65 10.15 -18.26
C VAL A 33 4.61 10.77 -19.28
N SER A 34 5.91 10.77 -18.98
CA SER A 34 6.95 11.25 -19.90
C SER A 34 6.99 10.41 -21.20
N LEU A 35 6.91 9.07 -21.08
CA LEU A 35 6.87 8.17 -22.24
C LEU A 35 5.66 8.43 -23.12
N LEU A 36 4.47 8.59 -22.53
CA LEU A 36 3.22 8.83 -23.26
C LEU A 36 3.17 10.21 -23.92
N LYS A 37 3.81 11.22 -23.32
CA LYS A 37 3.95 12.55 -23.94
C LYS A 37 4.88 12.52 -25.14
N ARG A 38 5.97 11.75 -25.04
CA ARG A 38 6.97 11.62 -26.10
C ARG A 38 6.44 10.82 -27.28
N ASP A 39 5.69 9.76 -27.01
CA ASP A 39 5.10 8.88 -28.02
C ASP A 39 3.65 8.58 -27.67
N PRO A 40 2.71 9.38 -28.18
CA PRO A 40 1.28 9.18 -27.94
C PRO A 40 0.83 7.83 -28.53
N PRO A 41 0.08 7.02 -27.77
CA PRO A 41 -0.45 5.76 -28.30
C PRO A 41 -1.44 6.03 -29.44
N ASP A 42 -1.46 5.12 -30.41
CA ASP A 42 -2.55 5.06 -31.39
C ASP A 42 -3.87 4.65 -30.72
N GLU A 43 -4.98 4.78 -31.44
CA GLU A 43 -6.32 4.59 -30.88
C GLU A 43 -6.55 3.15 -30.38
N ALA A 44 -5.98 2.14 -31.06
CA ALA A 44 -6.03 0.74 -30.63
C ALA A 44 -5.22 0.48 -29.35
N CYS A 45 -4.05 1.10 -29.22
CA CYS A 45 -3.21 0.98 -28.02
C CYS A 45 -3.76 1.81 -26.85
N ALA A 46 -4.50 2.89 -27.13
CA ALA A 46 -5.08 3.77 -26.12
C ALA A 46 -6.10 3.04 -25.24
N GLU A 47 -7.00 2.22 -25.81
CA GLU A 47 -7.99 1.44 -25.04
C GLU A 47 -7.30 0.45 -24.09
N THR A 48 -6.31 -0.28 -24.60
CA THR A 48 -5.54 -1.25 -23.80
C THR A 48 -4.78 -0.55 -22.67
N LEU A 49 -4.18 0.60 -22.96
CA LEU A 49 -3.48 1.41 -21.97
C LEU A 49 -4.44 1.93 -20.90
N GLN A 50 -5.62 2.40 -21.30
CA GLN A 50 -6.65 2.91 -20.39
C GLN A 50 -7.10 1.83 -19.40
N ALA A 51 -7.33 0.60 -19.87
CA ALA A 51 -7.66 -0.52 -19.00
C ALA A 51 -6.55 -0.81 -17.97
N ARG A 52 -5.28 -0.80 -18.39
CA ARG A 52 -4.13 -1.01 -17.51
C ARG A 52 -3.93 0.13 -16.51
N MET A 53 -4.21 1.36 -16.90
CA MET A 53 -4.18 2.52 -16.01
C MET A 53 -5.29 2.45 -14.96
N ALA A 54 -6.48 1.99 -15.34
CA ALA A 54 -7.56 1.74 -14.39
C ALA A 54 -7.18 0.67 -13.36
N GLU A 55 -6.53 -0.42 -13.79
CA GLU A 55 -6.01 -1.45 -12.89
C GLU A 55 -4.97 -0.89 -11.92
N LEU A 56 -3.99 -0.14 -12.42
CA LEU A 56 -2.95 0.47 -11.58
C LEU A 56 -3.55 1.45 -10.54
N ARG A 57 -4.54 2.24 -10.95
CA ARG A 57 -5.27 3.13 -10.05
C ARG A 57 -6.00 2.36 -8.97
N GLY A 58 -6.72 1.29 -9.33
CA GLY A 58 -7.43 0.45 -8.37
C GLY A 58 -6.46 -0.17 -7.34
N LEU A 59 -5.31 -0.65 -7.80
CA LEU A 59 -4.28 -1.18 -6.91
C LEU A 59 -3.73 -0.11 -5.96
N ALA A 60 -3.41 1.08 -6.45
CA ALA A 60 -2.91 2.18 -5.62
C ALA A 60 -3.93 2.61 -4.56
N GLN A 61 -5.23 2.63 -4.91
CA GLN A 61 -6.30 2.92 -3.98
C GLN A 61 -6.44 1.84 -2.89
N ALA A 62 -6.35 0.57 -3.27
CA ALA A 62 -6.36 -0.55 -2.32
C ALA A 62 -5.15 -0.49 -1.38
N ALA A 63 -3.96 -0.18 -1.90
CA ALA A 63 -2.75 -0.02 -1.10
C ALA A 63 -2.88 1.14 -0.09
N LEU A 64 -3.45 2.27 -0.51
CA LEU A 64 -3.73 3.41 0.38
C LEU A 64 -4.69 3.01 1.51
N ALA A 65 -5.80 2.35 1.19
CA ALA A 65 -6.77 1.89 2.17
C ALA A 65 -6.13 0.92 3.19
N GLY A 66 -5.30 0.00 2.70
CA GLY A 66 -4.54 -0.92 3.55
C GLY A 66 -3.57 -0.19 4.49
N ALA A 67 -2.81 0.78 3.97
CA ALA A 67 -1.88 1.58 4.76
C ALA A 67 -2.60 2.41 5.85
N GLN A 68 -3.76 3.00 5.53
CA GLN A 68 -4.58 3.73 6.49
C GLN A 68 -5.13 2.83 7.59
N SER A 69 -5.60 1.62 7.23
CA SER A 69 -6.07 0.63 8.20
C SER A 69 -4.94 0.19 9.14
N ALA A 70 -3.75 -0.07 8.60
CA ALA A 70 -2.58 -0.42 9.40
C ALA A 70 -2.18 0.71 10.36
N ALA A 71 -2.21 1.96 9.90
CA ALA A 71 -1.94 3.12 10.74
C ALA A 71 -2.93 3.25 11.90
N ALA A 72 -4.22 3.05 11.64
CA ALA A 72 -5.27 3.05 12.67
C ALA A 72 -5.06 1.94 13.70
N GLN A 73 -4.69 0.73 13.26
CA GLN A 73 -4.39 -0.39 14.15
C GLN A 73 -3.17 -0.09 15.05
N MET A 74 -2.11 0.50 14.50
CA MET A 74 -0.94 0.91 15.29
C MET A 74 -1.30 1.96 16.34
N GLN A 75 -2.13 2.94 15.99
CA GLN A 75 -2.61 3.95 16.94
C GLN A 75 -3.43 3.32 18.07
N ALA A 76 -4.31 2.36 17.76
CA ALA A 76 -5.07 1.62 18.77
C ALA A 76 -4.14 0.84 19.72
N ILE A 77 -3.12 0.15 19.19
CA ILE A 77 -2.12 -0.55 19.99
C ILE A 77 -1.37 0.40 20.92
N ILE A 78 -0.90 1.55 20.41
CA ILE A 78 -0.20 2.56 21.22
C ILE A 78 -1.12 3.10 22.32
N HIS A 79 -2.40 3.35 22.02
CA HIS A 79 -3.37 3.83 23.00
C HIS A 79 -3.62 2.78 24.10
N SER A 80 -3.80 1.51 23.73
CA SER A 80 -3.97 0.40 24.68
C SER A 80 -2.72 0.16 25.54
N ALA A 81 -1.52 0.29 24.97
CA ALA A 81 -0.29 0.18 25.75
C ALA A 81 -0.20 1.28 26.82
N ARG A 82 -0.56 2.53 26.46
CA ARG A 82 -0.58 3.65 27.41
C ARG A 82 -1.66 3.49 28.47
N SER A 83 -2.84 2.96 28.13
CA SER A 83 -3.88 2.72 29.14
C SER A 83 -3.49 1.59 30.12
N LEU A 84 -2.80 0.54 29.65
CA LEU A 84 -2.20 -0.49 30.51
C LEU A 84 -1.10 0.09 31.42
N GLU A 85 -0.36 1.09 30.96
CA GLU A 85 0.66 1.81 31.75
C GLU A 85 0.05 2.82 32.75
N THR A 86 -1.25 3.11 32.66
CA THR A 86 -1.92 4.13 33.48
C THR A 86 -2.74 3.48 34.60
N TYR A 87 -2.01 3.03 35.63
CA TYR A 87 -2.43 2.67 37.00
C TYR A 87 -3.25 1.38 37.23
N ASP A 88 -2.70 0.49 38.07
CA ASP A 88 -3.54 -0.22 39.05
C ASP A 88 -3.94 0.79 40.16
N GLN A 89 -5.12 0.61 40.78
CA GLN A 89 -5.66 1.52 41.79
C GLN A 89 -4.82 1.63 43.09
N GLN A 90 -3.66 0.99 43.17
CA GLN A 90 -2.75 0.93 44.31
C GLN A 90 -1.36 1.53 43.99
N GLY A 91 -1.17 2.13 42.80
CA GLY A 91 0.09 2.74 42.39
C GLY A 91 1.23 1.72 42.16
N LYS A 92 0.91 0.43 42.02
CA LYS A 92 1.91 -0.60 41.74
C LYS A 92 1.87 -1.03 40.28
N ARG A 93 3.04 -0.98 39.63
CA ARG A 93 3.25 -1.47 38.27
C ARG A 93 3.07 -2.99 38.25
N LYS A 94 1.98 -3.48 37.67
CA LYS A 94 1.86 -4.89 37.26
C LYS A 94 1.88 -4.99 35.74
N VAL A 95 2.91 -5.64 35.22
CA VAL A 95 2.95 -6.08 33.83
C VAL A 95 1.96 -7.25 33.74
N ALA A 96 0.84 -7.04 33.06
CA ALA A 96 -0.07 -8.13 32.71
C ALA A 96 0.57 -8.91 31.56
N ASP A 97 1.02 -10.13 31.87
CA ASP A 97 1.58 -11.06 30.90
C ASP A 97 0.44 -11.59 30.03
N THR A 98 0.25 -11.00 28.85
CA THR A 98 -0.76 -11.44 27.88
C THR A 98 -0.28 -12.71 27.19
N ALA A 99 -0.47 -13.85 27.85
CA ALA A 99 -0.47 -15.15 27.18
C ALA A 99 -1.69 -15.20 26.24
N ALA A 100 -1.45 -14.93 24.95
CA ALA A 100 -2.46 -15.02 23.91
C ALA A 100 -3.02 -16.46 23.87
N ALA A 101 -4.33 -16.61 24.06
CA ALA A 101 -5.01 -17.89 23.93
C ALA A 101 -4.88 -18.40 22.49
N GLN A 102 -4.22 -19.55 22.34
CA GLN A 102 -4.03 -20.26 21.09
C GLN A 102 -5.40 -20.68 20.51
N PRO A 103 -5.72 -20.36 19.23
CA PRO A 103 -7.00 -20.77 18.66
C PRO A 103 -7.05 -22.29 18.49
N ARG A 104 -7.95 -22.94 19.23
CA ARG A 104 -8.32 -24.35 19.06
C ARG A 104 -9.03 -24.51 17.71
N ARG A 105 -8.47 -25.34 16.82
CA ARG A 105 -9.15 -25.80 15.61
C ARG A 105 -10.16 -26.89 15.99
N PHE A 106 -11.38 -26.80 15.45
CA PHE A 106 -12.29 -27.93 15.25
C PHE A 106 -12.12 -28.43 13.82
#